data_AF-A0A949YH56-F1
#
_entry.id   AF-A0A949YH56-F1
#
_cell.length_a   1.000
_cell.length_b   1.000
_cell.length_c   1.000
_cell.angle_alpha   90.00
_cell.angle_beta   90.00
_cell.angle_gamma   90.00
#
_symmetry.space_group_name_H-M   'P 1'
#
loop_
_entity.id
_entity.type
_entity.pdbx_description
1 polymer ?
#
loop_
_entity_poly.entity_id
_entity_poly.type
_entity_poly.pdbx_seq_one_letter_code
_entity_poly.pdbx_strand_id
1 'polypeptide(L)'
;MKPLILFGWLCWAATAFAGQTVLQFNMMSQAGAPVTYVFALPDDYTVAQPPVEDLHGKLQHEAGVNALTWAKQFYGARDVFLTGVDLKEAPAPYFLANFDGQVNGVRQHFFAVVLVDGTVVQPTQLVAAQ
;
A
#
# COMPACT_ATOMS: atom_id res chain seq x y z
N MET A 1 21.57 45.00 43.25
CA MET A 1 21.84 44.36 41.95
C MET A 1 21.13 43.01 41.95
N LYS A 2 20.18 42.80 41.03
CA LYS A 2 19.22 41.69 41.05
C LYS A 2 19.29 41.00 39.67
N PRO A 3 19.69 39.73 39.54
CA PRO A 3 19.72 39.08 38.23
C PRO A 3 18.30 38.65 37.83
N LEU A 4 17.88 39.14 36.67
CA LEU A 4 16.63 38.80 36.00
C LEU A 4 16.86 37.48 35.23
N ILE A 5 16.22 36.39 35.65
CA ILE A 5 16.29 35.10 34.95
C ILE A 5 15.19 35.09 33.88
N LEU A 6 15.62 35.21 32.61
CA LEU A 6 14.79 34.99 31.43
C LEU A 6 14.53 33.49 31.26
N PHE A 7 13.29 33.06 31.47
CA PHE A 7 12.81 31.74 31.12
C PHE A 7 12.70 31.65 29.59
N GLY A 8 13.71 31.07 28.95
CA GLY A 8 13.66 30.69 27.54
C GLY A 8 12.65 29.57 27.35
N TRP A 9 11.54 29.88 26.67
CA TRP A 9 10.64 28.89 26.09
C TRP A 9 11.41 28.09 25.03
N LEU A 10 11.79 26.85 25.35
CA LEU A 10 12.19 25.87 24.36
C LEU A 10 10.94 25.43 23.59
N CYS A 11 10.76 25.97 22.40
CA CYS A 11 9.87 25.38 21.40
C CYS A 11 10.44 24.01 21.03
N TRP A 12 9.83 22.94 21.54
CA TRP A 12 10.00 21.61 20.96
C TRP A 12 9.33 21.60 19.60
N ALA A 13 10.13 21.72 18.54
CA ALA A 13 9.70 21.35 17.20
C ALA A 13 9.55 19.83 17.18
N ALA A 14 8.31 19.33 17.19
CA ALA A 14 8.03 17.95 16.85
C ALA A 14 8.39 17.74 15.38
N THR A 15 9.56 17.19 15.09
CA THR A 15 9.86 16.62 13.77
C THR A 15 8.96 15.40 13.59
N ALA A 16 7.81 15.60 12.95
CA ALA A 16 7.04 14.50 12.40
C ALA A 16 7.87 13.92 11.25
N PHE A 17 8.54 12.79 11.49
CA PHE A 17 9.01 11.94 10.41
C PHE A 17 7.75 11.46 9.68
N ALA A 18 7.53 11.93 8.45
CA ALA A 18 6.55 11.34 7.56
C ALA A 18 7.02 9.91 7.27
N GLY A 19 6.54 8.95 8.05
CA GLY A 19 6.82 7.54 7.83
C GLY A 19 6.20 7.10 6.51
N GLN A 20 6.99 6.44 5.66
CA GLN A 20 6.51 5.77 4.46
C GLN A 20 5.32 4.88 4.83
N THR A 21 4.21 4.96 4.10
CA THR A 21 3.09 4.04 4.36
C THR A 21 3.47 2.65 3.92
N VAL A 22 3.58 1.79 4.93
CA VAL A 22 3.90 0.39 4.78
C VAL A 22 2.62 -0.41 4.97
N LEU A 23 2.17 -1.09 3.92
CA LEU A 23 1.08 -2.06 3.97
C LEU A 23 1.69 -3.46 3.91
N GLN A 24 1.23 -4.37 4.76
CA GLN A 24 1.76 -5.72 4.77
C GLN A 24 0.69 -6.77 5.02
N PHE A 25 0.93 -7.98 4.51
CA PHE A 25 0.11 -9.14 4.81
C PHE A 25 0.91 -10.43 4.69
N ASN A 26 0.43 -11.49 5.34
CA ASN A 26 1.01 -12.82 5.30
C ASN A 26 0.19 -13.73 4.38
N MET A 27 0.86 -14.51 3.54
CA MET A 27 0.22 -15.56 2.75
C MET A 27 1.21 -16.68 2.44
N MET A 28 0.67 -17.84 2.09
CA MET A 28 1.43 -18.92 1.46
C MET A 28 1.80 -18.49 0.04
N SER A 29 3.09 -18.42 -0.27
CA SER A 29 3.61 -18.15 -1.61
C SER A 29 3.31 -19.30 -2.58
N GLN A 30 3.49 -19.06 -3.88
CA GLN A 30 3.39 -20.10 -4.92
C GLN A 30 4.38 -21.28 -4.67
N ALA A 31 5.49 -21.02 -3.99
CA ALA A 31 6.48 -22.05 -3.61
C ALA A 31 6.05 -22.87 -2.38
N GLY A 32 4.92 -22.55 -1.74
CA GLY A 32 4.45 -23.23 -0.54
C GLY A 32 5.18 -22.84 0.74
N ALA A 33 5.85 -21.68 0.76
CA ALA A 33 6.43 -21.10 1.97
C ALA A 33 5.56 -19.93 2.48
N PRO A 34 5.40 -19.76 3.81
CA PRO A 34 4.76 -18.58 4.38
C PRO A 34 5.66 -17.35 4.15
N VAL A 35 5.09 -16.31 3.56
CA VAL A 35 5.79 -15.07 3.19
C VAL A 35 5.00 -13.87 3.68
N THR A 36 5.70 -12.88 4.20
CA THR A 36 5.16 -11.55 4.46
C THR A 36 5.46 -10.67 3.26
N TYR A 37 4.42 -10.16 2.61
CA TYR A 37 4.57 -9.17 1.54
C TYR A 37 4.45 -7.78 2.13
N VAL A 38 5.41 -6.92 1.80
CA VAL A 38 5.50 -5.55 2.30
C VAL A 38 5.48 -4.59 1.11
N PHE A 39 4.47 -3.73 1.07
CA PHE A 39 4.30 -2.66 0.10
C PHE A 39 4.72 -1.35 0.75
N ALA A 40 5.65 -0.67 0.11
CA ALA A 40 6.07 0.65 0.51
C ALA A 40 5.82 1.57 -0.69
N LEU A 41 5.09 2.68 -0.47
CA LEU A 41 4.90 3.68 -1.52
C LEU A 41 6.27 4.30 -1.87
N PRO A 42 6.60 4.51 -3.15
CA PRO A 42 7.88 5.14 -3.51
C PRO A 42 8.06 6.50 -2.83
N ASP A 43 9.27 6.82 -2.37
CA ASP A 43 9.55 8.07 -1.64
C ASP A 43 9.34 9.32 -2.51
N ASP A 44 9.46 9.18 -3.83
CA ASP A 44 9.21 10.22 -4.83
C ASP A 44 7.75 10.26 -5.31
N TYR A 45 6.89 9.34 -4.83
CA TYR A 45 5.48 9.30 -5.18
C TYR A 45 4.73 10.46 -4.51
N THR A 46 4.62 11.55 -5.25
CA THR A 46 4.07 12.82 -4.80
C THR A 46 2.87 13.21 -5.64
N VAL A 47 1.85 12.35 -5.68
CA VAL A 47 0.54 12.78 -6.17
C VAL A 47 -0.11 13.60 -5.07
N ALA A 48 -0.18 14.92 -5.25
CA ALA A 48 -0.59 15.84 -4.20
C ALA A 48 -2.11 15.85 -3.95
N GLN A 49 -2.91 15.34 -4.89
CA GLN A 49 -4.36 15.43 -4.84
C GLN A 49 -5.01 14.13 -5.30
N PRO A 50 -6.07 13.66 -4.62
CA PRO A 50 -6.86 12.55 -5.10
C PRO A 50 -7.47 12.91 -6.47
N PRO A 51 -7.83 11.92 -7.29
CA PRO A 51 -8.52 12.18 -8.54
C PRO A 51 -9.80 12.99 -8.31
N VAL A 52 -10.09 13.91 -9.24
CA VAL A 52 -11.41 14.54 -9.31
C VAL A 52 -12.51 13.48 -9.40
N GLU A 53 -13.65 13.73 -8.75
CA GLU A 53 -14.74 12.77 -8.53
C GLU A 53 -15.18 12.06 -9.82
N ASP A 54 -15.31 12.81 -10.93
CA ASP A 54 -15.69 12.29 -12.25
C ASP A 54 -14.70 11.27 -12.84
N LEU A 55 -13.43 11.32 -12.43
CA LEU A 55 -12.39 10.37 -12.84
C LEU A 55 -12.24 9.20 -11.87
N HIS A 56 -12.80 9.29 -10.66
CA HIS A 56 -12.62 8.29 -9.60
C HIS A 56 -13.04 6.90 -10.08
N GLY A 57 -14.28 6.75 -10.57
CA GLY A 57 -14.81 5.44 -10.98
C GLY A 57 -14.02 4.82 -12.14
N LYS A 58 -13.54 5.65 -13.08
CA LYS A 58 -12.70 5.18 -14.20
C LYS A 58 -11.35 4.68 -13.70
N LEU A 59 -10.65 5.48 -12.89
CA LEU A 59 -9.33 5.12 -12.37
C LEU A 59 -9.39 3.93 -11.41
N GLN A 60 -10.46 3.83 -10.61
CA GLN A 60 -10.71 2.68 -9.74
C GLN A 60 -10.91 1.40 -10.56
N HIS A 61 -11.64 1.47 -11.68
CA HIS A 61 -11.79 0.35 -12.61
C HIS A 61 -10.44 -0.05 -13.24
N GLU A 62 -9.69 0.91 -13.76
CA GLU A 62 -8.38 0.69 -14.37
C GLU A 62 -7.38 0.10 -13.37
N ALA A 63 -7.36 0.61 -12.13
CA ALA A 63 -6.56 0.07 -11.04
C ALA A 63 -6.93 -1.38 -10.73
N GLY A 64 -8.22 -1.71 -10.69
CA GLY A 64 -8.69 -3.09 -10.50
C GLY A 64 -8.21 -4.04 -11.60
N VAL A 65 -8.25 -3.62 -12.86
CA VAL A 65 -7.78 -4.42 -14.02
C VAL A 65 -6.26 -4.62 -13.97
N ASN A 66 -5.49 -3.56 -13.72
CA ASN A 66 -4.03 -3.62 -13.61
C ASN A 66 -3.61 -4.53 -12.45
N ALA A 67 -4.23 -4.33 -11.28
CA ALA A 67 -3.97 -5.14 -10.10
C ALA A 67 -4.32 -6.61 -10.32
N LEU A 68 -5.47 -6.92 -10.93
CA LEU A 68 -5.88 -8.31 -11.19
C LEU A 68 -4.91 -9.02 -12.14
N THR A 69 -4.49 -8.33 -13.20
CA THR A 69 -3.55 -8.87 -14.19
C THR A 69 -2.21 -9.16 -13.54
N TRP A 70 -1.68 -8.18 -12.79
CA TRP A 70 -0.44 -8.32 -12.06
C TRP A 70 -0.50 -9.42 -10.99
N ALA A 71 -1.57 -9.46 -10.18
CA ALA A 71 -1.69 -10.40 -9.06
C ALA A 71 -1.71 -11.86 -9.51
N LYS A 72 -2.36 -12.17 -10.65
CA LYS A 72 -2.34 -13.51 -11.25
C LYS A 72 -0.93 -13.94 -11.62
N GLN A 73 -0.12 -13.02 -12.14
CA GLN A 73 1.25 -13.29 -12.58
C GLN A 73 2.23 -13.36 -11.40
N PHE A 74 2.19 -12.36 -10.51
CA PHE A 74 3.15 -12.23 -9.42
C PHE A 74 2.94 -13.26 -8.30
N TYR A 75 1.69 -13.46 -7.86
CA TYR A 75 1.40 -14.44 -6.81
C TYR A 75 1.19 -15.87 -7.36
N GLY A 76 1.15 -16.04 -8.68
CA GLY A 76 0.73 -17.30 -9.31
C GLY A 76 -0.72 -17.68 -8.96
N ALA A 77 -1.57 -16.68 -8.73
CA ALA A 77 -2.91 -16.88 -8.22
C ALA A 77 -3.89 -17.36 -9.29
N ARG A 78 -4.78 -18.29 -8.91
CA ARG A 78 -5.85 -18.86 -9.73
C ARG A 78 -7.21 -18.56 -9.12
N ASP A 79 -8.28 -18.63 -9.92
CA ASP A 79 -9.65 -18.35 -9.47
C ASP A 79 -9.75 -17.06 -8.64
N VAL A 80 -9.11 -16.00 -9.14
CA VAL A 80 -8.97 -14.72 -8.45
C VAL A 80 -10.22 -13.89 -8.67
N PHE A 81 -10.85 -13.47 -7.58
CA PHE A 81 -11.98 -12.57 -7.53
C PHE A 81 -11.52 -11.25 -6.94
N LEU A 82 -11.78 -10.15 -7.66
CA LEU A 82 -11.60 -8.79 -7.13
C LEU A 82 -12.78 -8.49 -6.21
N THR A 83 -12.51 -8.27 -4.92
CA THR A 83 -13.55 -8.04 -3.91
C THR A 83 -13.85 -6.57 -3.70
N GLY A 84 -12.89 -5.71 -3.99
CA GLY A 84 -13.05 -4.25 -3.91
C GLY A 84 -11.77 -3.53 -4.33
N VAL A 85 -11.93 -2.26 -4.68
CA VAL A 85 -10.82 -1.34 -4.93
C VAL A 85 -11.10 -0.09 -4.13
N ASP A 86 -10.26 0.23 -3.14
CA ASP A 86 -10.46 1.39 -2.28
C ASP A 86 -9.45 2.48 -2.60
N LEU A 87 -9.89 3.73 -2.78
CA LEU A 87 -8.98 4.88 -2.76
C LEU A 87 -8.55 5.14 -1.31
N LYS A 88 -7.24 5.20 -1.08
CA LYS A 88 -6.62 5.64 0.16
C LYS A 88 -5.96 6.97 -0.13
N GLU A 89 -6.32 8.03 0.59
CA GLU A 89 -5.90 9.40 0.24
C GLU A 89 -4.59 9.84 0.89
N ALA A 90 -4.19 9.20 1.99
CA ALA A 90 -3.00 9.57 2.77
C ALA A 90 -1.99 8.42 2.86
N PRO A 91 -0.68 8.71 2.89
CA PRO A 91 -0.01 10.03 2.83
C PRO A 91 0.06 10.61 1.41
N ALA A 92 -0.14 9.77 0.39
CA ALA A 92 -0.39 10.14 -0.99
C ALA A 92 -1.52 9.22 -1.50
N PRO A 93 -2.34 9.65 -2.48
CA PRO A 93 -3.47 8.88 -2.93
C PRO A 93 -3.01 7.63 -3.69
N TYR A 94 -3.58 6.47 -3.37
CA TYR A 94 -3.37 5.21 -4.08
C TYR A 94 -4.64 4.34 -4.02
N PHE A 95 -4.76 3.39 -4.92
CA PHE A 95 -5.81 2.39 -4.92
C PHE A 95 -5.32 1.09 -4.26
N LEU A 96 -6.10 0.57 -3.32
CA LEU A 96 -5.91 -0.74 -2.72
C LEU A 96 -6.89 -1.72 -3.34
N ALA A 97 -6.39 -2.61 -4.19
CA ALA A 97 -7.20 -3.66 -4.80
C ALA A 97 -7.13 -4.94 -3.95
N ASN A 98 -8.28 -5.35 -3.40
CA ASN A 98 -8.41 -6.52 -2.55
C ASN A 98 -8.89 -7.73 -3.35
N PHE A 99 -8.34 -8.90 -3.04
CA PHE A 99 -8.58 -10.12 -3.78
C PHE A 99 -8.90 -11.29 -2.87
N ASP A 100 -9.66 -12.21 -3.45
CA ASP A 100 -9.90 -13.56 -2.97
C ASP A 100 -9.50 -14.56 -4.05
N GLY A 101 -8.49 -15.38 -3.80
CA GLY A 101 -7.99 -16.30 -4.83
C GLY A 101 -7.30 -17.54 -4.27
N GLN A 102 -7.04 -18.50 -5.13
CA GLN A 102 -6.23 -19.66 -4.80
C GLN A 102 -4.75 -19.37 -5.09
N VAL A 103 -3.89 -19.56 -4.09
CA VAL A 103 -2.44 -19.55 -4.24
C VAL A 103 -1.88 -20.79 -3.58
N ASN A 104 -1.06 -21.55 -4.31
CA ASN A 104 -0.55 -22.85 -3.87
C ASN A 104 -1.67 -23.81 -3.37
N GLY A 105 -2.81 -23.83 -4.07
CA GLY A 105 -3.96 -24.67 -3.72
C GLY A 105 -4.75 -24.23 -2.47
N VAL A 106 -4.37 -23.12 -1.83
CA VAL A 106 -5.06 -22.58 -0.65
C VAL A 106 -5.80 -21.30 -1.05
N ARG A 107 -7.07 -21.19 -0.69
CA ARG A 107 -7.84 -19.95 -0.84
C ARG A 107 -7.40 -18.95 0.22
N GLN A 108 -6.96 -17.78 -0.22
CA GLN A 108 -6.37 -16.75 0.62
C GLN A 108 -6.83 -15.36 0.17
N HIS A 109 -6.94 -14.45 1.15
CA HIS A 109 -7.11 -13.03 0.88
C HIS A 109 -5.74 -12.39 0.69
N PHE A 110 -5.62 -11.53 -0.31
CA PHE A 110 -4.40 -10.77 -0.59
C PHE A 110 -4.76 -9.46 -1.29
N PHE A 111 -3.81 -8.53 -1.41
CA PHE A 111 -4.04 -7.27 -2.09
C PHE A 111 -2.90 -6.90 -3.02
N ALA A 112 -3.17 -5.89 -3.86
CA ALA A 112 -2.18 -5.14 -4.60
C ALA A 112 -2.38 -3.64 -4.34
N VAL A 113 -1.29 -2.88 -4.41
CA VAL A 113 -1.31 -1.42 -4.32
C VAL A 113 -1.08 -0.87 -5.71
N VAL A 114 -1.94 0.02 -6.16
CA VAL A 114 -1.85 0.68 -7.47
C VAL A 114 -1.80 2.18 -7.25
N LEU A 115 -0.80 2.83 -7.79
CA LEU A 115 -0.67 4.28 -7.79
C LEU A 115 -1.77 4.89 -8.68
N VAL A 116 -2.07 6.18 -8.49
CA VAL A 116 -3.13 6.88 -9.23
C VAL A 116 -2.85 6.96 -10.73
N ASP A 117 -1.58 6.86 -11.14
CA ASP A 117 -1.16 6.77 -12.54
C ASP A 117 -1.36 5.37 -13.16
N GLY A 118 -1.86 4.41 -12.38
CA GLY A 118 -2.10 3.03 -12.79
C GLY A 118 -0.94 2.08 -12.56
N THR A 119 0.20 2.55 -12.05
CA THR A 119 1.38 1.72 -11.76
C THR A 119 1.14 0.81 -10.57
N VAL A 120 1.36 -0.50 -10.74
CA VAL A 120 1.28 -1.44 -9.62
C VAL A 120 2.59 -1.42 -8.83
N VAL A 121 2.50 -1.23 -7.51
CA VAL A 121 3.66 -1.21 -6.62
C VAL A 121 4.16 -2.64 -6.41
N GLN A 122 5.45 -2.86 -6.62
CA GLN A 122 6.09 -4.15 -6.42
C GLN A 122 6.38 -4.35 -4.91
N PRO A 123 5.88 -5.43 -4.28
CA PRO A 123 6.15 -5.68 -2.87
C PRO A 123 7.51 -6.32 -2.64
N THR A 124 8.07 -6.05 -1.48
CA THR A 124 9.21 -6.79 -0.93
C THR A 124 8.70 -8.06 -0.24
N GLN A 125 9.29 -9.20 -0.57
CA GLN A 125 9.01 -10.48 0.10
C GLN A 125 9.95 -10.64 1.29
N LEU A 126 9.39 -10.80 2.48
CA LEU A 126 10.11 -11.18 3.69
C LEU A 126 9.72 -12.61 4.07
N VAL A 127 10.69 -13.42 4.50
CA VAL A 127 10.39 -14.72 5.09
C VAL A 127 9.56 -14.46 6.33
N ALA A 128 8.36 -15.05 6.42
CA ALA A 128 7.52 -14.88 7.60
C ALA A 128 8.28 -15.41 8.82
N ALA A 129 8.38 -14.61 9.88
CA ALA A 129 8.97 -15.06 11.14
C ALA A 129 8.20 -16.31 11.62
N GLN A 130 8.92 -17.42 11.81
CA GLN A 130 8.38 -18.67 12.34
C GLN A 130 8.11 -18.58 13.84
#